data_AF-A0A8J2W378-F1
#
_entry.id   AF-A0A8J2W378-F1
#
_cell.length_a   1.000
_cell.length_b   1.000
_cell.length_c   1.000
_cell.angle_alpha   90.00
_cell.angle_beta   90.00
_cell.angle_gamma   90.00
#
_symmetry.space_group_name_H-M   'P 1'
#
loop_
_entity.id
_entity.type
_entity.pdbx_description
1 polymer ?
#
loop_
_entity_poly.entity_id
_entity_poly.type
_entity_poly.pdbx_seq_one_letter_code
_entity_poly.pdbx_strand_id
1 'polypeptide(L)' 'MSAAERMPVILASRTGGGPVLQKTYGYTGGEIDLLEKGLIPAGWLDGPKARVLLSLLLRHRSPAKADIAAAFAQFSGQD' A
#
# COMPACT_ATOMS: atom_id res chain seq x y z
N MET A 1 -12.37 9.13 -12.74
CA MET A 1 -11.14 9.28 -11.96
C MET A 1 -11.21 8.43 -10.71
N SER A 2 -10.27 7.51 -10.53
CA SER A 2 -10.17 6.68 -9.32
C SER A 2 -9.61 7.47 -8.13
N ALA A 3 -9.70 6.90 -6.92
CA ALA A 3 -9.04 7.49 -5.75
C ALA A 3 -7.51 7.43 -5.88
N ALA A 4 -6.99 6.33 -6.41
CA ALA A 4 -5.54 6.09 -6.57
C ALA A 4 -4.88 7.08 -7.54
N GLU A 5 -5.63 7.67 -8.48
CA GLU A 5 -5.14 8.75 -9.35
C GLU A 5 -4.94 10.09 -8.61
N ARG A 6 -5.71 10.34 -7.55
CA ARG A 6 -5.78 11.65 -6.88
C ARG A 6 -5.01 11.70 -5.56
N MET A 7 -4.81 10.55 -4.92
CA MET A 7 -4.13 10.46 -3.64
C MET A 7 -3.46 9.10 -3.44
N PRO A 8 -2.51 8.99 -2.52
CA PRO A 8 -1.97 7.69 -2.11
C PRO A 8 -3.07 6.81 -1.53
N VAL A 9 -3.23 5.60 -2.06
CA VAL A 9 -4.14 4.59 -1.54
C VAL A 9 -3.31 3.37 -1.18
N ILE A 10 -3.35 2.99 0.09
CA ILE A 10 -2.56 1.88 0.62
C ILE A 10 -3.46 0.64 0.73
N LEU A 11 -3.03 -0.46 0.11
CA LEU A 11 -3.63 -1.78 0.26
C LEU A 11 -2.93 -2.49 1.42
N ALA A 12 -3.65 -2.78 2.51
CA ALA A 12 -3.10 -3.46 3.69
C ALA A 12 -3.94 -4.70 4.03
N SER A 13 -3.30 -5.74 4.58
CA SER A 13 -4.02 -6.91 5.05
C SER A 13 -4.86 -6.60 6.29
N ARG A 14 -6.04 -7.22 6.39
CA ARG A 14 -6.90 -7.18 7.57
C ARG A 14 -6.46 -8.15 8.66
N THR A 15 -5.70 -9.20 8.31
CA THR A 15 -5.40 -10.33 9.21
C THR A 15 -4.46 -9.96 10.37
N GLY A 16 -3.84 -8.79 10.36
CA GLY A 16 -2.88 -8.35 11.40
C GLY A 16 -1.51 -9.04 11.32
N GLY A 17 -1.40 -10.14 10.56
CA GLY A 17 -0.17 -10.87 10.27
C GLY A 17 -0.16 -11.44 8.85
N GLY A 18 1.02 -11.45 8.23
CA GLY A 18 1.24 -11.85 6.84
C GLY A 18 1.24 -10.65 5.88
N PRO A 19 1.95 -10.78 4.74
CA PRO A 19 2.08 -9.69 3.78
C PRO A 19 0.81 -9.53 2.95
N VAL A 20 0.68 -8.36 2.32
CA VAL A 20 -0.23 -8.16 1.20
C VAL A 20 0.20 -9.08 0.06
N LEU A 21 -0.67 -9.99 -0.35
CA LEU A 21 -0.46 -10.82 -1.54
C LEU A 21 -0.33 -9.91 -2.78
N GLN A 22 0.34 -10.40 -3.82
CA GLN A 22 0.57 -9.59 -5.03
C GLN A 22 0.34 -10.35 -6.34
N LYS A 23 0.16 -11.68 -6.28
CA LYS A 23 0.17 -12.57 -7.46
C LYS A 23 -0.75 -13.79 -7.30
N THR A 24 -1.78 -13.69 -6.46
CA THR A 24 -2.64 -14.82 -6.07
C THR A 24 -4.04 -14.74 -6.68
N TYR A 25 -4.73 -13.59 -6.59
CA TYR A 25 -6.10 -13.42 -7.07
C TYR A 25 -6.21 -12.39 -8.19
N GLY A 26 -6.55 -12.88 -9.39
CA GLY A 26 -6.70 -12.09 -10.62
C GLY A 26 -8.13 -11.67 -10.98
N TYR A 27 -9.09 -11.77 -10.06
CA TYR A 27 -10.46 -11.32 -10.30
C TYR A 27 -10.62 -9.81 -9.99
N THR A 28 -11.68 -9.18 -10.50
CA THR A 28 -11.98 -7.76 -10.24
C THR A 28 -12.15 -7.48 -8.75
N GLY A 29 -11.37 -6.54 -8.20
CA GLY A 29 -11.29 -6.24 -6.77
C GLY A 29 -10.35 -7.16 -5.99
N GLY A 30 -9.76 -8.16 -6.62
CA GLY A 30 -8.63 -8.92 -6.10
C GLY A 30 -7.36 -8.07 -6.04
N GLU A 31 -6.35 -8.53 -5.32
CA GLU A 31 -5.14 -7.74 -5.10
C GLU A 31 -4.39 -7.44 -6.39
N ILE A 32 -4.36 -8.36 -7.37
CA ILE A 32 -3.71 -8.10 -8.67
C ILE A 32 -4.40 -6.91 -9.36
N ASP A 33 -5.74 -6.94 -9.47
CA ASP A 33 -6.54 -5.86 -10.09
C ASP A 33 -6.36 -4.52 -9.33
N LEU A 34 -6.30 -4.56 -8.00
CA LEU A 34 -6.10 -3.37 -7.19
C LEU A 34 -4.69 -2.79 -7.32
N LEU A 35 -3.66 -3.63 -7.42
CA LEU A 35 -2.28 -3.18 -7.67
C LEU A 35 -2.13 -2.58 -9.07
N GLU A 36 -2.75 -3.18 -10.08
CA GLU A 36 -2.81 -2.63 -11.45
C GLU A 36 -3.52 -1.27 -11.50
N LYS A 37 -4.51 -1.06 -10.62
CA LYS A 37 -5.18 0.25 -10.42
C LYS A 37 -4.35 1.27 -9.64
N GLY A 38 -3.11 0.94 -9.27
CA GLY A 38 -2.16 1.88 -8.68
C GLY A 38 -2.30 2.06 -7.16
N LEU A 39 -2.88 1.07 -6.48
CA LEU A 39 -2.77 0.97 -5.02
C LEU A 39 -1.35 0.56 -4.62
N ILE A 40 -0.89 1.07 -3.48
CA ILE A 40 0.44 0.82 -2.94
C ILE A 40 0.33 -0.33 -1.93
N PRO A 41 1.05 -1.45 -2.12
CA PRO A 41 1.02 -2.55 -1.15
C PRO A 41 1.69 -2.12 0.16
N ALA A 42 1.05 -2.41 1.29
CA ALA A 42 1.61 -2.15 2.61
C ALA A 42 2.71 -3.15 3.02
N GLY A 43 2.99 -4.15 2.19
CA GLY A 43 3.89 -5.24 2.52
C GLY A 43 3.41 -5.97 3.78
N TRP A 44 4.29 -6.09 4.77
CA TRP A 44 4.02 -6.70 6.07
C TRP A 44 3.29 -5.80 7.09
N LEU A 45 3.01 -4.55 6.74
CA LEU A 45 2.28 -3.64 7.62
C LEU A 45 0.77 -3.90 7.55
N ASP A 46 0.17 -4.17 8.71
CA ASP A 46 -1.27 -4.16 8.88
C ASP A 46 -1.85 -2.73 8.74
N GLY A 47 -3.18 -2.64 8.62
CA GLY A 47 -3.87 -1.36 8.45
C GLY A 47 -3.47 -0.29 9.48
N PRO A 48 -3.46 -0.59 10.80
CA PRO A 48 -3.02 0.37 11.82
C PRO A 48 -1.58 0.87 11.65
N LYS A 49 -0.60 -0.02 11.40
CA LYS A 49 0.81 0.37 11.21
C LYS A 49 1.00 1.16 9.92
N ALA A 50 0.36 0.72 8.83
CA ALA A 50 0.39 1.43 7.54
C ALA A 50 -0.16 2.86 7.68
N ARG A 51 -1.24 3.04 8.44
CA ARG A 51 -1.82 4.37 8.72
C ARG A 51 -0.85 5.28 9.47
N VAL A 52 -0.13 4.76 10.47
CA VAL A 52 0.86 5.53 11.22
C VAL A 52 1.99 5.98 10.30
N LEU A 53 2.57 5.07 9.50
CA LEU A 53 3.62 5.40 8.54
C LEU A 53 3.16 6.46 7.53
N LEU A 54 1.99 6.25 6.90
CA LEU A 54 1.44 7.22 5.95
C LEU A 54 1.23 8.60 6.60
N SER A 55 0.75 8.66 7.83
CA SER A 55 0.56 9.92 8.55
C SER A 55 1.88 10.65 8.80
N LEU A 56 2.96 9.92 9.11
CA LEU A 56 4.29 10.51 9.29
C LEU A 56 4.84 11.04 7.96
N LEU A 57 4.72 10.26 6.88
CA LEU A 57 5.15 10.64 5.54
C LEU A 57 4.43 11.91 5.06
N LEU A 58 3.10 11.96 5.16
CA LEU A 58 2.31 13.11 4.73
C LEU A 58 2.66 14.39 5.50
N ARG A 59 3.06 14.27 6.78
CA ARG A 59 3.52 15.40 7.59
C ARG A 59 4.96 15.82 7.25
N HIS A 60 5.72 14.96 6.58
CA HIS A 60 7.10 15.22 6.19
C HIS A 60 7.17 15.86 4.80
N ARG A 61 7.21 17.20 4.75
CA ARG A 61 7.52 18.01 3.54
C ARG A 61 6.79 17.59 2.25
N SER A 62 5.46 17.42 2.30
CA SER A 62 4.61 17.18 1.12
C SER A 62 5.22 16.17 0.13
N PRO A 63 5.35 14.89 0.53
CA PRO A 63 6.05 13.90 -0.27
C PRO A 63 5.29 13.62 -1.57
N ALA A 64 6.02 13.32 -2.65
CA ALA A 64 5.38 12.82 -3.86
C ALA A 64 4.80 11.41 -3.61
N LYS A 65 3.81 11.00 -4.40
CA LYS A 65 3.24 9.64 -4.34
C LYS A 65 4.34 8.57 -4.50
N ALA A 66 5.36 8.85 -5.30
CA ALA A 66 6.52 7.97 -5.49
C ALA A 66 7.35 7.77 -4.21
N ASP A 67 7.55 8.84 -3.41
CA ASP A 67 8.29 8.75 -2.15
C ASP A 67 7.52 7.89 -1.13
N ILE A 68 6.20 8.05 -1.09
CA ILE A 68 5.33 7.22 -0.25
C ILE A 68 5.42 5.75 -0.69
N ALA A 69 5.33 5.47 -1.99
CA ALA A 69 5.46 4.11 -2.51
C ALA A 69 6.83 3.50 -2.18
N ALA A 70 7.92 4.27 -2.30
CA ALA A 70 9.26 3.83 -1.95
C ALA A 70 9.40 3.51 -0.45
N ALA A 71 8.79 4.31 0.42
CA ALA A 71 8.78 4.03 1.86
C ALA A 71 8.03 2.73 2.19
N PHE A 72 6.88 2.47 1.55
CA PHE A 72 6.15 1.21 1.74
C PHE A 72 6.87 0.00 1.11
N ALA A 73 7.63 0.20 0.04
CA ALA A 73 8.42 -0.86 -0.59
C ALA A 73 9.48 -1.46 0.36
N GLN A 74 9.96 -0.69 1.35
CA GLN A 74 10.88 -1.19 2.38
C GLN A 74 10.28 -2.34 3.22
N PHE A 75 8.96 -2.46 3.25
CA PHE A 75 8.24 -3.51 3.96
C PHE A 75 7.76 -4.65 3.04
N SER A 76 8.16 -4.63 1.76
CA SER A 76 7.71 -5.59 0.74
C SER A 76 8.57 -6.85 0.60
N GLY A 77 9.53 -7.08 1.51
CA GLY A 77 10.34 -8.29 1.54
C GLY A 77 10.68 -8.67 2.98
N GLN A 78 9.94 -9.62 3.53
CA GLN A 78 10.39 -10.42 4.67
C GLN A 78 10.00 -11.86 4.33
N ASP A 79 10.88 -12.54 3.61
CA ASP A 79 10.94 -13.99 3.62
C ASP A 79 12.05 -14.39 4.60
#